data_AF-A0A1E5RJ72-F1
#
_entry.id   AF-A0A1E5RJ72-F1
#
_cell.length_a   1.000
_cell.length_b   1.000
_cell.length_c   1.000
_cell.angle_alpha   90.00
_cell.angle_beta   90.00
_cell.angle_gamma   90.00
#
_symmetry.space_group_name_H-M   'P 1'
#
loop_
_entity.id
_entity.type
_entity.pdbx_description
1 polymer ?
#
loop_
_entity_poly.entity_id
_entity_poly.type
_entity_poly.pdbx_seq_one_letter_code
_entity_poly.pdbx_strand_id
1 'polypeptide(L)'
;MSAQTKQPISLKVNACLFDVDGTIIISQPAIQAFWKHFADDKPELEWDGEHIMHVTHGWRTYDAIKKFAPKYATVEYADECERNIPEKYGEFSVQVPGSVKLCQDLNTLPKEKWSVATSGTRDMAQKWFEFLGIKRPASFITANDVDHGKPHPEPYLKGRNNLGYPINVEHPEHSKVVVFEDAPAGISAGKDAGCKVIGIATTFDVEDLKKLEKCDIIVKDLTQVKLGGYDAEADEVELIFENYEWVSPSLQQW
;
A
#
# COMPACT_ATOMS: atom_id res chain seq x y z
N MET A 1 1.97 14.92 32.76
CA MET A 1 1.73 15.66 31.50
C MET A 1 0.42 15.12 30.94
N SER A 2 -0.62 15.93 30.83
CA SER A 2 -1.90 15.47 30.27
C SER A 2 -1.68 15.17 28.80
N ALA A 3 -1.93 13.92 28.38
CA ALA A 3 -2.04 13.60 26.96
C ALA A 3 -3.10 14.53 26.37
N GLN A 4 -2.68 15.41 25.47
CA GLN A 4 -3.62 16.24 24.70
C GLN A 4 -4.48 15.25 23.91
N THR A 5 -5.74 15.10 24.31
CA THR A 5 -6.70 14.24 23.60
C THR A 5 -6.87 14.82 22.20
N LYS A 6 -6.29 14.15 21.20
CA LYS A 6 -6.47 14.48 19.79
C LYS A 6 -7.96 14.37 19.47
N GLN A 7 -8.50 15.33 18.73
CA GLN A 7 -9.89 15.27 18.26
C GLN A 7 -9.99 14.17 17.19
N PRO A 8 -10.99 13.28 17.26
CA PRO A 8 -11.22 12.30 16.19
C PRO A 8 -11.37 12.99 14.83
N ILE A 9 -10.84 12.35 13.78
CA ILE A 9 -11.00 12.80 12.40
C ILE A 9 -12.01 11.88 11.71
N SER A 10 -12.96 12.47 10.99
CA SER A 10 -13.85 11.75 10.08
C SER A 10 -13.61 12.25 8.66
N LEU A 11 -13.40 11.32 7.72
CA LEU A 11 -13.19 11.58 6.31
C LEU A 11 -14.28 10.90 5.49
N LYS A 12 -14.97 11.65 4.63
CA LYS A 12 -15.88 11.09 3.64
C LYS A 12 -15.16 10.91 2.32
N VAL A 13 -15.14 9.69 1.80
CA VAL A 13 -14.34 9.32 0.62
C VAL A 13 -15.18 8.50 -0.34
N ASN A 14 -14.96 8.64 -1.64
CA ASN A 14 -15.66 7.83 -2.62
C ASN A 14 -15.07 6.41 -2.70
N ALA A 15 -13.75 6.27 -2.53
CA ALA A 15 -13.07 4.98 -2.57
C ALA A 15 -11.73 4.94 -1.81
N CYS A 16 -11.31 3.72 -1.48
CA CYS A 16 -10.05 3.42 -0.81
C CYS A 16 -9.14 2.53 -1.68
N LEU A 17 -7.87 2.89 -1.82
CA LEU A 17 -6.85 2.08 -2.48
C LEU A 17 -5.84 1.60 -1.43
N PHE A 18 -5.55 0.31 -1.43
CA PHE A 18 -4.61 -0.28 -0.47
C PHE A 18 -3.38 -0.83 -1.16
N ASP A 19 -2.21 -0.47 -0.64
CA ASP A 19 -1.01 -1.30 -0.80
C ASP A 19 -1.15 -2.62 0.00
N VAL A 20 -0.22 -3.56 -0.20
CA VAL A 20 -0.21 -4.88 0.46
C VAL A 20 0.97 -5.03 1.42
N ASP A 21 2.19 -4.99 0.91
CA ASP A 21 3.41 -5.36 1.61
C ASP A 21 3.88 -4.22 2.53
N GLY A 22 3.50 -4.31 3.82
CA GLY A 22 3.68 -3.27 4.84
C GLY A 22 2.40 -2.56 5.24
N THR A 23 1.39 -2.64 4.39
CA THR A 23 0.09 -1.97 4.61
C THR A 23 -0.98 -2.95 5.10
N ILE A 24 -1.12 -4.12 4.46
CA ILE A 24 -2.04 -5.19 4.85
C ILE A 24 -1.30 -6.30 5.60
N ILE A 25 -0.12 -6.68 5.11
CA ILE A 25 0.69 -7.77 5.67
C ILE A 25 2.09 -7.26 6.00
N ILE A 26 2.65 -7.69 7.13
CA ILE A 26 4.06 -7.49 7.46
C ILE A 26 4.85 -8.61 6.77
N SER A 27 5.21 -8.37 5.50
CA SER A 27 5.95 -9.30 4.63
C SER A 27 7.43 -8.92 4.44
N GLN A 28 7.87 -7.78 4.99
CA GLN A 28 9.23 -7.24 4.87
C GLN A 28 10.29 -8.28 5.25
N PRO A 29 10.18 -9.06 6.34
CA PRO A 29 11.19 -10.06 6.66
C PRO A 29 11.32 -11.16 5.59
N ALA A 30 10.21 -11.56 4.97
CA ALA A 30 10.21 -12.56 3.91
C ALA A 30 10.89 -12.02 2.64
N ILE A 31 10.58 -10.78 2.27
CA ILE A 31 11.17 -10.09 1.12
C ILE A 31 12.67 -9.80 1.36
N GLN A 32 13.05 -9.45 2.59
CA GLN A 32 14.46 -9.27 2.98
C GLN A 32 15.24 -10.59 2.87
N ALA A 33 14.66 -11.70 3.31
CA ALA A 33 15.28 -13.02 3.16
C ALA A 33 15.46 -13.40 1.69
N PHE A 34 14.46 -13.09 0.84
CA PHE A 34 14.57 -13.24 -0.60
C PHE A 34 15.74 -12.43 -1.18
N TRP A 35 15.83 -11.12 -0.91
CA TRP A 35 16.89 -10.28 -1.45
C TRP A 35 18.28 -10.70 -0.98
N LYS A 36 18.39 -11.13 0.29
CA LYS A 36 19.62 -11.70 0.81
C LYS A 36 20.06 -12.92 0.01
N HIS A 37 19.18 -13.91 -0.16
CA HIS A 37 19.51 -15.12 -0.92
C HIS A 37 19.78 -14.81 -2.40
N PHE A 38 18.99 -13.91 -2.99
CA PHE A 38 19.16 -13.47 -4.37
C PHE A 38 20.56 -12.92 -4.63
N ALA A 39 21.08 -12.11 -3.69
CA ALA A 39 22.40 -11.50 -3.78
C ALA A 39 23.53 -12.50 -3.44
N ASP A 40 23.35 -13.33 -2.40
CA ASP A 40 24.32 -14.34 -1.99
C ASP A 40 24.61 -15.36 -3.14
N ASP A 41 23.61 -15.65 -3.97
CA ASP A 41 23.73 -16.53 -5.14
C ASP A 41 24.42 -15.88 -6.35
N LYS A 42 24.75 -14.59 -6.29
CA LYS A 42 25.26 -13.78 -7.40
C LYS A 42 26.48 -12.97 -6.97
N PRO A 43 27.66 -13.61 -6.83
CA PRO A 43 28.86 -12.97 -6.30
C PRO A 43 29.38 -11.80 -7.16
N GLU A 44 28.89 -11.66 -8.40
CA GLU A 44 29.18 -10.53 -9.28
C GLU A 44 28.33 -9.28 -9.05
N LEU A 45 27.34 -9.31 -8.15
CA LEU A 45 26.60 -8.09 -7.79
C LEU A 45 27.45 -7.17 -6.93
N GLU A 46 27.34 -5.86 -7.21
CA GLU A 46 28.01 -4.81 -6.44
C GLU A 46 27.39 -4.62 -5.06
N TRP A 47 26.07 -4.82 -4.95
CA TRP A 47 25.27 -4.52 -3.76
C TRP A 47 24.74 -5.81 -3.14
N ASP A 48 24.78 -5.88 -1.80
CA ASP A 48 24.17 -6.97 -1.06
C ASP A 48 22.64 -6.84 -1.00
N GLY A 49 21.99 -7.89 -0.51
CA GLY A 49 20.53 -7.91 -0.36
C GLY A 49 19.98 -6.91 0.64
N GLU A 50 20.77 -6.47 1.63
CA GLU A 50 20.36 -5.47 2.62
C GLU A 50 20.25 -4.09 1.96
N HIS A 51 21.24 -3.71 1.15
CA HIS A 51 21.20 -2.48 0.37
C HIS A 51 20.02 -2.48 -0.62
N ILE A 52 19.83 -3.58 -1.35
CA ILE A 52 18.72 -3.69 -2.31
C ILE A 52 17.38 -3.52 -1.60
N MET A 53 17.16 -4.22 -0.48
CA MET A 53 15.93 -4.10 0.31
C MET A 53 15.69 -2.67 0.78
N HIS A 54 16.71 -2.02 1.37
CA HIS A 54 16.60 -0.68 1.91
C HIS A 54 16.16 0.37 0.87
N VAL A 55 16.59 0.21 -0.38
CA VAL A 55 16.26 1.16 -1.46
C VAL A 55 14.92 0.86 -2.13
N THR A 56 14.47 -0.39 -2.12
CA THR A 56 13.40 -0.87 -3.03
C THR A 56 12.05 -1.10 -2.37
N HIS A 57 11.84 -0.64 -1.13
CA HIS A 57 10.53 -0.68 -0.48
C HIS A 57 9.44 -0.08 -1.38
N GLY A 58 8.41 -0.88 -1.66
CA GLY A 58 7.29 -0.52 -2.53
C GLY A 58 7.57 -0.59 -4.04
N TRP A 59 8.76 -0.99 -4.49
CA TRP A 59 9.07 -1.16 -5.91
C TRP A 59 8.63 -2.54 -6.41
N ARG A 60 8.42 -2.68 -7.72
CA ARG A 60 8.26 -4.03 -8.30
C ARG A 60 9.59 -4.76 -8.24
N THR A 61 9.57 -6.06 -7.96
CA THR A 61 10.78 -6.90 -8.01
C THR A 61 11.47 -6.81 -9.37
N TYR A 62 10.71 -6.75 -10.47
CA TYR A 62 11.28 -6.53 -11.80
C TYR A 62 12.09 -5.22 -11.89
N ASP A 63 11.56 -4.11 -11.38
CA ASP A 63 12.23 -2.81 -11.45
C ASP A 63 13.49 -2.78 -10.56
N ALA A 64 13.44 -3.44 -9.40
CA ALA A 64 14.59 -3.64 -8.52
C ALA A 64 15.67 -4.51 -9.20
N ILE A 65 15.32 -5.66 -9.78
CA ILE A 65 16.25 -6.51 -10.54
C ILE A 65 16.83 -5.72 -11.72
N LYS A 66 16.01 -4.96 -12.44
CA LYS A 66 16.47 -4.12 -13.57
C LYS A 66 17.51 -3.09 -13.13
N LYS A 67 17.38 -2.53 -11.93
CA LYS A 67 18.35 -1.55 -11.40
C LYS A 67 19.63 -2.20 -10.91
N PHE A 68 19.54 -3.25 -10.11
CA PHE A 68 20.68 -3.79 -9.36
C PHE A 68 21.33 -5.02 -10.02
N ALA A 69 20.59 -5.73 -10.86
CA ALA A 69 21.02 -6.98 -11.49
C ALA A 69 20.46 -7.11 -12.92
N PRO A 70 20.69 -6.12 -13.82
CA PRO A 70 19.96 -5.96 -15.09
C PRO A 70 20.02 -7.17 -16.01
N LYS A 71 21.08 -7.98 -15.94
CA LYS A 71 21.21 -9.22 -16.71
C LYS A 71 20.15 -10.28 -16.40
N TYR A 72 19.44 -10.16 -15.27
CA TYR A 72 18.37 -11.06 -14.87
C TYR A 72 16.97 -10.45 -15.06
N ALA A 73 16.88 -9.21 -15.55
CA ALA A 73 15.63 -8.45 -15.57
C ALA A 73 14.70 -8.92 -16.69
N THR A 74 13.88 -9.91 -16.38
CA THR A 74 12.73 -10.35 -17.19
C THR A 74 11.50 -10.44 -16.31
N VAL A 75 10.32 -10.25 -16.90
CA VAL A 75 9.05 -10.34 -16.15
C VAL A 75 8.87 -11.77 -15.62
N GLU A 76 9.17 -12.77 -16.45
CA GLU A 76 9.05 -14.18 -16.11
C GLU A 76 9.93 -14.58 -14.93
N TYR A 77 11.17 -14.07 -14.88
CA TYR A 77 12.08 -14.35 -13.78
C TYR A 77 11.67 -13.63 -12.49
N ALA A 78 11.16 -12.39 -12.59
CA ALA A 78 10.62 -11.67 -11.43
C ALA A 78 9.39 -12.39 -10.85
N ASP A 79 8.48 -12.87 -11.70
CA ASP A 79 7.32 -13.68 -11.31
C ASP A 79 7.75 -14.99 -10.64
N GLU A 80 8.75 -15.68 -11.18
CA GLU A 80 9.29 -16.91 -10.57
C GLU A 80 9.91 -16.63 -9.19
N CYS A 81 10.68 -15.55 -9.06
CA CYS A 81 11.26 -15.14 -7.79
C CYS A 81 10.17 -14.94 -6.73
N GLU A 82 9.18 -14.10 -7.04
CA GLU A 82 8.16 -13.72 -6.08
C GLU A 82 7.16 -14.84 -5.76
N ARG A 83 6.81 -15.68 -6.76
CA ARG A 83 5.90 -16.81 -6.54
C ARG A 83 6.34 -17.68 -5.37
N ASN A 84 7.64 -17.82 -5.13
CA ASN A 84 8.18 -18.70 -4.11
C ASN A 84 8.39 -18.01 -2.74
N ILE A 85 8.23 -16.69 -2.64
CA ILE A 85 8.51 -15.95 -1.40
C ILE A 85 7.59 -16.40 -0.26
N PRO A 86 6.25 -16.50 -0.45
CA PRO A 86 5.35 -16.88 0.63
C PRO A 86 5.67 -18.25 1.24
N GLU A 87 5.94 -19.26 0.40
CA GLU A 87 6.26 -20.60 0.90
C GLU A 87 7.66 -20.71 1.52
N LYS A 88 8.66 -20.04 0.94
CA LYS A 88 10.05 -20.18 1.40
C LYS A 88 10.37 -19.33 2.63
N TYR A 89 9.77 -18.14 2.73
CA TYR A 89 10.18 -17.12 3.69
C TYR A 89 9.00 -16.50 4.47
N GLY A 90 7.76 -16.82 4.10
CA GLY A 90 6.55 -16.18 4.64
C GLY A 90 6.01 -16.76 5.94
N GLU A 91 6.64 -17.78 6.54
CA GLU A 91 6.14 -18.45 7.76
C GLU A 91 5.87 -17.47 8.92
N PHE A 92 6.68 -16.41 9.03
CA PHE A 92 6.56 -15.40 10.08
C PHE A 92 5.86 -14.11 9.62
N SER A 93 5.33 -14.08 8.39
CA SER A 93 4.52 -12.97 7.95
C SER A 93 3.22 -12.95 8.74
N VAL A 94 2.82 -11.76 9.18
CA VAL A 94 1.63 -11.56 9.99
C VAL A 94 0.83 -10.39 9.43
N GLN A 95 -0.45 -10.33 9.75
CA GLN A 95 -1.27 -9.18 9.40
C GLN A 95 -0.67 -7.89 10.01
N VAL A 96 -0.77 -6.77 9.29
CA VAL A 96 -0.71 -5.46 9.95
C VAL A 96 -1.91 -5.40 10.91
N PRO A 97 -1.74 -5.02 12.19
CA PRO A 97 -2.85 -5.00 13.14
C PRO A 97 -4.05 -4.22 12.59
N GLY A 98 -5.23 -4.86 12.62
CA GLY A 98 -6.49 -4.28 12.12
C GLY A 98 -6.76 -4.51 10.62
N SER A 99 -5.77 -4.91 9.83
CA SER A 99 -5.91 -5.09 8.37
C SER A 99 -6.99 -6.12 7.98
N VAL A 100 -7.00 -7.30 8.61
CA VAL A 100 -7.98 -8.36 8.32
C VAL A 100 -9.39 -7.85 8.58
N LYS A 101 -9.62 -7.22 9.74
CA LYS A 101 -10.92 -6.67 10.10
C LYS A 101 -11.35 -5.59 9.10
N LEU A 102 -10.48 -4.63 8.80
CA LEU A 102 -10.81 -3.53 7.89
C LEU A 102 -11.12 -4.04 6.48
N CYS A 103 -10.34 -5.00 5.96
CA CYS A 103 -10.61 -5.62 4.66
C CYS A 103 -11.94 -6.41 4.66
N GLN A 104 -12.28 -7.07 5.76
CA GLN A 104 -13.57 -7.77 5.89
C GLN A 104 -14.74 -6.78 5.96
N ASP A 105 -14.59 -5.68 6.70
CA ASP A 105 -15.60 -4.61 6.74
C ASP A 105 -15.79 -4.00 5.34
N LEU A 106 -14.70 -3.70 4.62
CA LEU A 106 -14.73 -3.19 3.24
C LEU A 106 -15.37 -4.17 2.25
N ASN A 107 -15.23 -5.48 2.47
CA ASN A 107 -15.90 -6.51 1.67
C ASN A 107 -17.43 -6.51 1.83
N THR A 108 -17.98 -5.81 2.83
CA THR A 108 -19.44 -5.64 2.99
C THR A 108 -20.00 -4.47 2.18
N LEU A 109 -19.14 -3.60 1.66
CA LEU A 109 -19.52 -2.45 0.84
C LEU A 109 -19.69 -2.82 -0.64
N PRO A 110 -20.23 -1.92 -1.49
CA PRO A 110 -20.15 -2.09 -2.93
C PRO A 110 -18.70 -2.32 -3.39
N LYS A 111 -18.50 -3.18 -4.38
CA LYS A 111 -17.15 -3.59 -4.83
C LYS A 111 -16.33 -2.43 -5.41
N GLU A 112 -17.00 -1.35 -5.79
CA GLU A 112 -16.44 -0.09 -6.29
C GLU A 112 -15.84 0.79 -5.16
N LYS A 113 -15.96 0.40 -3.88
CA LYS A 113 -15.47 1.21 -2.75
C LYS A 113 -14.05 0.95 -2.35
N TRP A 114 -13.46 -0.16 -2.80
CA TRP A 114 -12.05 -0.36 -2.56
C TRP A 114 -11.37 -1.28 -3.57
N SER A 115 -10.07 -1.06 -3.72
CA SER A 115 -9.17 -1.84 -4.57
C SER A 115 -7.85 -2.03 -3.85
N VAL A 116 -7.11 -3.03 -4.30
CA VAL A 116 -5.68 -3.16 -4.01
C VAL A 116 -4.87 -2.67 -5.21
N ALA A 117 -3.72 -2.06 -4.94
CA ALA A 117 -2.68 -1.73 -5.90
C ALA A 117 -1.30 -2.01 -5.27
N THR A 118 -0.76 -3.19 -5.54
CA THR A 118 0.54 -3.66 -5.02
C THR A 118 1.61 -3.69 -6.11
N SER A 119 2.87 -3.49 -5.69
CA SER A 119 4.04 -3.73 -6.53
C SER A 119 4.47 -5.20 -6.56
N GLY A 120 3.85 -6.05 -5.73
CA GLY A 120 3.97 -7.50 -5.83
C GLY A 120 3.23 -8.06 -7.03
N THR A 121 3.77 -9.14 -7.58
CA THR A 121 3.19 -9.97 -8.63
C THR A 121 1.91 -10.63 -8.14
N ARG A 122 1.08 -11.03 -9.10
CA ARG A 122 -0.23 -11.61 -8.82
C ARG A 122 -0.16 -12.87 -7.96
N ASP A 123 0.80 -13.74 -8.21
CA ASP A 123 0.93 -15.01 -7.47
C ASP A 123 1.29 -14.77 -6.00
N MET A 124 2.25 -13.88 -5.72
CA MET A 124 2.65 -13.55 -4.34
C MET A 124 1.52 -12.85 -3.58
N ALA A 125 0.95 -11.81 -4.16
CA ALA A 125 -0.10 -11.03 -3.51
C ALA A 125 -1.34 -11.88 -3.21
N GLN A 126 -1.71 -12.82 -4.09
CA GLN A 126 -2.82 -13.74 -3.82
C GLN A 126 -2.57 -14.64 -2.61
N LYS A 127 -1.36 -15.20 -2.50
CA LYS A 127 -0.97 -16.04 -1.37
C LYS A 127 -1.00 -15.30 -0.04
N TRP A 128 -0.64 -14.01 -0.02
CA TRP A 128 -0.81 -13.18 1.18
C TRP A 128 -2.27 -13.03 1.61
N PHE A 129 -3.18 -12.83 0.67
CA PHE A 129 -4.61 -12.76 0.98
C PHE A 129 -5.16 -14.11 1.45
N GLU A 130 -4.74 -15.21 0.82
CA GLU A 130 -5.12 -16.58 1.23
C GLU A 130 -4.60 -16.91 2.63
N PHE A 131 -3.33 -16.62 2.91
CA PHE A 131 -2.70 -16.81 4.21
C PHE A 131 -3.43 -16.05 5.33
N LEU A 132 -3.85 -14.82 5.06
CA LEU A 132 -4.60 -14.00 6.02
C LEU A 132 -6.10 -14.32 6.08
N GLY A 133 -6.62 -15.20 5.22
CA GLY A 133 -8.05 -15.50 5.12
C GLY A 133 -8.89 -14.30 4.67
N ILE A 134 -8.31 -13.39 3.88
CA ILE A 134 -8.98 -12.19 3.37
C ILE A 134 -9.51 -12.48 1.96
N LYS A 135 -10.80 -12.24 1.74
CA LYS A 135 -11.37 -12.24 0.39
C LYS A 135 -10.82 -11.05 -0.40
N ARG A 136 -10.25 -11.33 -1.57
CA ARG A 136 -9.72 -10.30 -2.48
C ARG A 136 -10.83 -9.36 -2.99
N PRO A 137 -10.55 -8.05 -3.12
CA PRO A 137 -11.45 -7.13 -3.81
C PRO A 137 -11.57 -7.48 -5.30
N ALA A 138 -12.65 -7.03 -5.94
CA ALA A 138 -12.87 -7.25 -7.37
C ALA A 138 -11.80 -6.56 -8.24
N SER A 139 -11.39 -5.34 -7.84
CA SER A 139 -10.23 -4.66 -8.42
C SER A 139 -8.97 -5.00 -7.61
N PHE A 140 -8.04 -5.71 -8.25
CA PHE A 140 -6.83 -6.23 -7.62
C PHE A 140 -5.64 -6.05 -8.59
N ILE A 141 -4.99 -4.88 -8.47
CA ILE A 141 -3.89 -4.43 -9.34
C ILE A 141 -2.57 -4.87 -8.74
N THR A 142 -1.73 -5.45 -9.59
CA THR A 142 -0.47 -6.10 -9.24
C THR A 142 0.64 -5.61 -10.17
N ALA A 143 1.89 -6.03 -9.91
CA ALA A 143 3.06 -5.72 -10.74
C ALA A 143 2.84 -5.97 -12.24
N ASN A 144 2.09 -7.02 -12.55
CA ASN A 144 1.84 -7.52 -13.90
C ASN A 144 0.78 -6.72 -14.66
N ASP A 145 0.04 -5.85 -13.97
CA ASP A 145 -1.08 -5.11 -14.55
C ASP A 145 -0.69 -3.68 -14.99
N VAL A 146 0.57 -3.28 -14.84
CA VAL A 146 1.04 -1.91 -15.11
C VAL A 146 2.34 -1.89 -15.90
N ASP A 147 2.52 -0.87 -16.73
CA ASP A 147 3.77 -0.63 -17.46
C ASP A 147 4.82 -0.03 -16.52
N HIS A 148 4.40 0.92 -15.67
CA HIS A 148 5.24 1.63 -14.72
C HIS A 148 4.82 1.36 -13.27
N GLY A 149 5.71 0.74 -12.49
CA GLY A 149 5.52 0.52 -11.05
C GLY A 149 5.73 1.78 -10.20
N LYS A 150 5.37 1.69 -8.91
CA LYS A 150 5.65 2.75 -7.92
C LYS A 150 7.16 3.08 -7.95
N PRO A 151 7.57 4.36 -7.92
CA PRO A 151 6.81 5.55 -7.52
C PRO A 151 5.94 6.19 -8.62
N HIS A 152 5.87 5.63 -9.82
CA HIS A 152 4.96 6.15 -10.84
C HIS A 152 3.49 6.00 -10.39
N PRO A 153 2.60 6.98 -10.67
CA PRO A 153 1.22 6.96 -10.18
C PRO A 153 0.31 5.94 -10.86
N GLU A 154 0.77 5.28 -11.93
CA GLU A 154 -0.05 4.38 -12.75
C GLU A 154 -0.84 3.32 -11.96
N PRO A 155 -0.28 2.60 -10.96
CA PRO A 155 -1.05 1.61 -10.21
C PRO A 155 -2.26 2.23 -9.50
N TYR A 156 -2.09 3.43 -8.93
CA TYR A 156 -3.17 4.11 -8.21
C TYR A 156 -4.14 4.83 -9.16
N LEU A 157 -3.66 5.37 -10.28
CA LEU A 157 -4.51 5.88 -11.36
C LEU A 157 -5.41 4.77 -11.90
N LYS A 158 -4.85 3.59 -12.18
CA LYS A 158 -5.60 2.42 -12.62
C LYS A 158 -6.62 2.00 -11.56
N GLY A 159 -6.24 2.01 -10.28
CA GLY A 159 -7.13 1.72 -9.15
C GLY A 159 -8.33 2.64 -9.10
N ARG A 160 -8.11 3.96 -9.01
CA ARG A 160 -9.22 4.92 -8.92
C ARG A 160 -10.11 4.91 -10.17
N ASN A 161 -9.54 4.68 -11.36
CA ASN A 161 -10.30 4.59 -12.61
C ASN A 161 -11.17 3.33 -12.65
N ASN A 162 -10.64 2.17 -12.23
CA ASN A 162 -11.41 0.92 -12.14
C ASN A 162 -12.59 1.01 -11.18
N LEU A 163 -12.45 1.82 -10.12
CA LEU A 163 -13.50 2.08 -9.14
C LEU A 163 -14.50 3.16 -9.58
N GLY A 164 -14.27 3.83 -10.72
CA GLY A 164 -15.18 4.84 -11.26
C GLY A 164 -14.94 6.27 -10.74
N TYR A 165 -13.81 6.53 -10.07
CA TYR A 165 -13.46 7.85 -9.52
C TYR A 165 -12.17 8.40 -10.15
N PRO A 166 -12.16 8.69 -11.47
CA PRO A 166 -11.01 9.34 -12.12
C PRO A 166 -10.74 10.71 -11.51
N ILE A 167 -9.51 11.22 -11.65
CA ILE A 167 -9.17 12.57 -11.16
C ILE A 167 -10.13 13.58 -11.77
N ASN A 168 -10.78 14.37 -10.91
CA ASN A 168 -11.55 15.52 -11.31
C ASN A 168 -10.78 16.78 -10.90
N VAL A 169 -10.13 17.43 -11.87
CA VAL A 169 -9.27 18.60 -11.61
C VAL A 169 -10.11 19.85 -11.29
N GLU A 170 -11.27 19.98 -11.90
CA GLU A 170 -12.17 21.12 -11.69
C GLU A 170 -12.92 21.02 -10.36
N HIS A 171 -13.32 19.79 -10.00
CA HIS A 171 -14.11 19.47 -8.81
C HIS A 171 -13.52 18.29 -8.04
N PRO A 172 -12.36 18.45 -7.38
CA PRO A 172 -11.71 17.38 -6.63
C PRO A 172 -12.59 16.82 -5.50
N GLU A 173 -13.52 17.61 -4.96
CA GLU A 173 -14.52 17.22 -3.98
C GLU A 173 -15.49 16.14 -4.50
N HIS A 174 -15.64 15.98 -5.82
CA HIS A 174 -16.49 14.95 -6.43
C HIS A 174 -15.75 13.64 -6.75
N SER A 175 -14.45 13.55 -6.45
CA SER A 175 -13.64 12.35 -6.72
C SER A 175 -12.57 12.15 -5.64
N LYS A 176 -13.05 11.88 -4.43
CA LYS A 176 -12.26 11.74 -3.21
C LYS A 176 -11.77 10.30 -3.05
N VAL A 177 -10.50 10.06 -3.37
CA VAL A 177 -9.87 8.74 -3.22
C VAL A 177 -8.73 8.83 -2.22
N VAL A 178 -8.68 7.87 -1.29
CA VAL A 178 -7.57 7.73 -0.34
C VAL A 178 -6.70 6.53 -0.71
N VAL A 179 -5.40 6.63 -0.42
CA VAL A 179 -4.41 5.55 -0.53
C VAL A 179 -3.88 5.22 0.86
N PHE A 180 -3.83 3.95 1.20
CA PHE A 180 -3.15 3.43 2.40
C PHE A 180 -1.78 2.89 1.98
N GLU A 181 -0.72 3.39 2.59
CA GLU A 181 0.67 3.12 2.18
C GLU A 181 1.67 3.21 3.33
N ASP A 182 2.73 2.41 3.27
CA ASP A 182 3.82 2.41 4.24
C ASP A 182 5.15 2.94 3.65
N ALA A 183 5.32 2.93 2.31
CA ALA A 183 6.62 3.14 1.69
C ALA A 183 6.72 4.47 0.90
N PRO A 184 7.89 5.14 0.88
CA PRO A 184 8.09 6.40 0.16
C PRO A 184 7.72 6.36 -1.33
N ALA A 185 7.99 5.23 -1.99
CA ALA A 185 7.66 5.04 -3.40
C ALA A 185 6.15 5.08 -3.62
N GLY A 186 5.42 4.34 -2.80
CA GLY A 186 3.98 4.28 -2.89
C GLY A 186 3.25 5.52 -2.41
N ILE A 187 3.74 6.16 -1.35
CA ILE A 187 3.26 7.48 -0.90
C ILE A 187 3.39 8.49 -2.03
N SER A 188 4.52 8.52 -2.74
CA SER A 188 4.71 9.40 -3.90
C SER A 188 3.73 9.07 -5.04
N ALA A 189 3.60 7.79 -5.38
CA ALA A 189 2.66 7.34 -6.41
C ALA A 189 1.20 7.73 -6.08
N GLY A 190 0.80 7.59 -4.81
CA GLY A 190 -0.55 7.94 -4.36
C GLY A 190 -0.84 9.45 -4.48
N LYS A 191 0.13 10.29 -4.10
CA LYS A 191 0.00 11.75 -4.26
C LYS A 191 -0.04 12.17 -5.72
N ASP A 192 0.83 11.60 -6.54
CA ASP A 192 0.89 11.91 -7.98
C ASP A 192 -0.35 11.38 -8.72
N ALA A 193 -1.05 10.39 -8.15
CA ALA A 193 -2.36 9.92 -8.62
C ALA A 193 -3.54 10.78 -8.12
N GLY A 194 -3.27 11.92 -7.47
CA GLY A 194 -4.29 12.85 -6.98
C GLY A 194 -5.09 12.31 -5.79
N CYS A 195 -4.52 11.41 -4.98
CA CYS A 195 -5.16 10.86 -3.80
C CYS A 195 -4.72 11.59 -2.53
N LYS A 196 -5.55 11.48 -1.49
CA LYS A 196 -5.11 11.68 -0.11
C LYS A 196 -4.36 10.43 0.38
N VAL A 197 -3.30 10.58 1.15
CA VAL A 197 -2.46 9.45 1.59
C VAL A 197 -2.53 9.25 3.10
N ILE A 198 -2.88 8.04 3.51
CA ILE A 198 -2.89 7.53 4.87
C ILE A 198 -1.62 6.69 5.03
N GLY A 199 -0.63 7.26 5.72
CA GLY A 199 0.65 6.61 6.01
C GLY A 199 0.52 5.58 7.14
N ILE A 200 1.04 4.38 6.93
CA ILE A 200 1.05 3.29 7.92
C ILE A 200 2.48 3.15 8.47
N ALA A 201 2.67 3.46 9.76
CA ALA A 201 3.98 3.44 10.40
C ALA A 201 4.44 2.02 10.80
N THR A 202 4.56 1.14 9.80
CA THR A 202 5.01 -0.25 9.91
C THR A 202 6.46 -0.40 9.47
N THR A 203 6.76 -0.13 8.20
CA THR A 203 8.11 -0.25 7.64
C THR A 203 8.99 0.93 8.03
N PHE A 204 8.42 2.13 7.96
CA PHE A 204 9.07 3.38 8.34
C PHE A 204 8.39 3.95 9.57
N ASP A 205 9.17 4.58 10.45
CA ASP A 205 8.60 5.20 11.64
C ASP A 205 7.83 6.49 11.29
N VAL A 206 7.11 7.03 12.27
CA VAL A 206 6.29 8.24 12.11
C VAL A 206 7.14 9.45 11.66
N GLU A 207 8.39 9.57 12.13
CA GLU A 207 9.24 10.70 11.78
C GLU A 207 9.76 10.58 10.36
N ASP A 208 10.11 9.38 9.90
CA ASP A 208 10.48 9.12 8.51
C ASP A 208 9.32 9.40 7.56
N LEU A 209 8.11 8.97 7.90
CA LEU A 209 6.92 9.26 7.11
C LEU A 209 6.59 10.76 7.08
N LYS A 210 6.79 11.49 8.18
CA LYS A 210 6.60 12.95 8.23
C LYS A 210 7.59 13.70 7.35
N LYS A 211 8.87 13.27 7.31
CA LYS A 211 9.92 13.89 6.47
C LYS A 211 9.61 13.85 4.97
N LEU A 212 8.74 12.93 4.54
CA LEU A 212 8.31 12.85 3.15
C LEU A 212 7.41 14.03 2.76
N GLU A 213 6.77 14.70 3.73
CA GLU A 213 5.82 15.81 3.54
C GLU A 213 4.67 15.51 2.55
N LYS A 214 4.36 14.22 2.38
CA LYS A 214 3.40 13.71 1.40
C LYS A 214 2.21 12.99 2.02
N CYS A 215 2.32 12.45 3.24
CA CYS A 215 1.19 11.89 3.95
C CYS A 215 0.19 13.00 4.34
N ASP A 216 -1.10 12.69 4.33
CA ASP A 216 -2.15 13.57 4.83
C ASP A 216 -2.54 13.20 6.27
N ILE A 217 -2.45 11.92 6.62
CA ILE A 217 -2.57 11.40 8.00
C ILE A 217 -1.60 10.23 8.16
N ILE A 218 -1.05 10.04 9.36
CA ILE A 218 -0.19 8.90 9.70
C ILE A 218 -0.81 8.18 10.88
N VAL A 219 -1.00 6.89 10.74
CA VAL A 219 -1.47 5.97 11.78
C VAL A 219 -0.39 4.95 12.10
N LYS A 220 -0.40 4.43 13.33
CA LYS A 220 0.52 3.37 13.72
C LYS A 220 0.27 2.09 12.93
N ASP A 221 -1.00 1.73 12.81
CA ASP A 221 -1.49 0.53 12.12
C ASP A 221 -2.99 0.72 11.80
N LEU A 222 -3.61 -0.29 11.20
CA LEU A 222 -4.99 -0.22 10.74
C LEU A 222 -6.02 -0.41 11.87
N THR A 223 -5.61 -0.63 13.14
CA THR A 223 -6.56 -0.59 14.28
C THR A 223 -7.08 0.82 14.55
N GLN A 224 -6.36 1.84 14.07
CA GLN A 224 -6.71 3.24 14.21
C GLN A 224 -7.71 3.74 13.14
N VAL A 225 -8.19 2.85 12.27
CA VAL A 225 -9.11 3.19 11.16
C VAL A 225 -10.38 2.36 11.29
N LYS A 226 -11.54 3.03 11.27
CA LYS A 226 -12.86 2.40 11.31
C LYS A 226 -13.71 2.88 10.14
N LEU A 227 -14.61 2.02 9.67
CA LEU A 227 -15.68 2.45 8.76
C LEU A 227 -16.83 3.03 9.58
N GLY A 228 -17.25 4.25 9.26
CA GLY A 228 -18.43 4.91 9.85
C GLY A 228 -19.75 4.52 9.17
N GLY A 229 -19.68 4.10 7.90
CA GLY A 229 -20.83 3.66 7.11
C GLY A 229 -20.66 3.98 5.64
N TYR A 230 -21.62 3.52 4.83
CA TYR A 230 -21.74 3.87 3.41
C TYR A 230 -23.03 4.67 3.17
N ASP A 231 -22.88 5.85 2.59
CA ASP A 231 -23.96 6.71 2.12
C ASP A 231 -24.18 6.46 0.63
N ALA A 232 -25.32 5.86 0.28
CA ALA A 232 -25.65 5.53 -1.11
C ALA A 232 -26.06 6.74 -1.96
N GLU A 233 -26.50 7.85 -1.34
CA GLU A 233 -26.90 9.06 -2.06
C GLU A 233 -25.67 9.90 -2.43
N ALA A 234 -24.77 10.10 -1.47
CA ALA A 234 -23.50 10.78 -1.69
C ALA A 234 -22.45 9.89 -2.40
N ASP A 235 -22.70 8.58 -2.40
CA ASP A 235 -21.80 7.55 -2.90
C ASP A 235 -20.42 7.56 -2.17
N GLU A 236 -20.47 7.73 -0.85
CA GLU A 236 -19.32 7.95 0.02
C GLU A 236 -19.26 6.95 1.18
N VAL A 237 -18.04 6.57 1.55
CA VAL A 237 -17.71 5.80 2.74
C VAL A 237 -17.10 6.75 3.76
N GLU A 238 -17.56 6.66 5.00
CA GLU A 238 -16.95 7.38 6.11
C GLU A 238 -15.78 6.57 6.70
N LEU A 239 -14.62 7.18 6.82
CA LEU A 239 -13.45 6.68 7.54
C LEU A 239 -13.26 7.48 8.82
N ILE A 240 -13.20 6.79 9.96
CA ILE A 240 -13.08 7.39 11.29
C ILE A 240 -11.72 7.03 11.88
N PHE A 241 -10.98 8.06 12.31
CA PHE A 241 -9.68 7.97 12.98
C PHE A 241 -9.81 8.51 14.41
N GLU A 242 -10.09 7.60 15.36
CA GLU A 242 -10.18 7.95 16.79
C GLU A 242 -8.82 8.26 17.40
N ASN A 243 -7.76 7.71 16.82
CA ASN A 243 -6.38 8.00 17.15
C ASN A 243 -5.56 8.03 15.88
N TYR A 244 -4.46 8.77 15.90
CA TYR A 244 -3.52 8.90 14.79
C TYR A 244 -2.21 9.46 15.34
N GLU A 245 -1.10 9.19 14.68
CA GLU A 245 0.21 9.66 15.11
C GLU A 245 0.43 11.10 14.66
N TRP A 246 0.03 11.43 13.44
CA TRP A 246 0.18 12.76 12.88
C TRP A 246 -0.90 13.05 11.82
N VAL A 247 -1.23 14.33 11.62
CA VAL A 247 -2.14 14.79 10.58
C VAL A 247 -1.55 16.03 9.92
N SER A 248 -1.70 16.14 8.61
CA SER A 248 -1.25 17.31 7.87
C SER A 248 -2.16 18.51 8.16
N PRO A 249 -1.63 19.75 8.16
CA PRO A 249 -2.46 20.94 8.29
C PRO A 249 -3.53 21.07 7.18
N SER A 250 -3.26 20.50 5.99
CA SER A 250 -4.15 20.57 4.83
C SER A 250 -5.34 19.61 4.93
N LEU A 251 -5.24 18.51 5.70
CA LEU A 251 -6.36 17.59 5.90
C LEU A 251 -7.40 18.15 6.88
N GLN A 252 -6.99 19.01 7.81
CA GLN A 252 -7.92 19.65 8.77
C GLN A 252 -8.96 20.57 8.10
N GLN A 253 -8.80 20.84 6.81
CA GLN A 253 -9.65 21.72 6.00
C GLN A 253 -10.38 20.97 4.88
N TRP A 254 -10.23 19.64 4.81
CA TRP A 254 -10.75 18.79 3.72
C TRP A 254 -12.15 18.25 4.02
#